data_AF-A0A2W5ZM83-F1
#
_entry.id   AF-A0A2W5ZM83-F1
#
_cell.length_a   1.000
_cell.length_b   1.000
_cell.length_c   1.000
_cell.angle_alpha   90.00
_cell.angle_beta   90.00
_cell.angle_gamma   90.00
#
_symmetry.space_group_name_H-M   'P 1'
#
loop_
_entity.id
_entity.type
_entity.pdbx_description
1 polymer ?
#
loop_
_entity_poly.entity_id
_entity_poly.type
_entity_poly.pdbx_seq_one_letter_code
_entity_poly.pdbx_strand_id
1 'polypeptide(L)'
;MINRSQVLVLGFFVGVWIALVAILTFAPGIYVQALNPPPGMTTAVEIGFLVALTTLIAFLALGVLRRWRWAFWLVVVAFLAGLLRAPASILELTAVLPSGGPTWYVLFQGVLGLVQFGIGLALLRGYRKAGVWGPF
;
A
#
# COMPACT_ATOMS: atom_id res chain seq x y z
N MET A 1 -1.46 20.76 -14.36
CA MET A 1 -2.72 19.98 -14.46
C MET A 1 -2.42 18.52 -14.16
N ILE A 2 -3.16 17.92 -13.21
CA ILE A 2 -3.02 16.50 -12.85
C ILE A 2 -3.73 15.66 -13.93
N ASN A 3 -3.09 14.58 -14.39
CA ASN A 3 -3.68 13.69 -15.40
C ASN A 3 -4.34 12.45 -14.75
N ARG A 4 -5.07 11.67 -15.56
CA ARG A 4 -5.84 10.50 -15.09
C ARG A 4 -4.99 9.47 -14.35
N SER A 5 -3.76 9.21 -14.80
CA SER A 5 -2.86 8.25 -14.16
C SER A 5 -2.37 8.75 -12.79
N GLN A 6 -2.04 10.04 -12.67
CA GLN A 6 -1.73 10.65 -11.38
C GLN A 6 -2.94 10.62 -10.42
N VAL A 7 -4.16 10.95 -10.91
CA VAL A 7 -5.39 10.87 -10.09
C VAL A 7 -5.62 9.45 -9.57
N LEU A 8 -5.44 8.43 -10.43
CA LEU A 8 -5.62 7.03 -10.04
C LEU A 8 -4.67 6.62 -8.90
N VAL A 9 -3.37 6.92 -9.04
CA VAL A 9 -2.36 6.57 -8.03
C VAL A 9 -2.56 7.36 -6.74
N LEU A 10 -2.84 8.66 -6.84
CA LEU A 10 -3.12 9.49 -5.66
C LEU A 10 -4.39 9.05 -4.94
N GLY A 11 -5.45 8.72 -5.68
CA GLY A 11 -6.69 8.17 -5.11
C GLY A 11 -6.44 6.85 -4.37
N PHE A 12 -5.61 5.97 -4.95
CA PHE A 12 -5.19 4.74 -4.26
C PHE A 12 -4.38 5.04 -2.98
N PHE A 13 -3.43 5.98 -3.02
CA PHE A 13 -2.67 6.38 -1.83
C PHE A 13 -3.56 6.94 -0.72
N VAL A 14 -4.54 7.77 -1.07
CA VAL A 14 -5.52 8.28 -0.11
C VAL A 14 -6.35 7.13 0.46
N GLY A 15 -6.82 6.21 -0.38
CA GLY A 15 -7.58 5.04 0.08
C GLY A 15 -6.78 4.15 1.05
N VAL A 16 -5.51 3.88 0.74
CA VAL A 16 -4.61 3.13 1.63
C VAL A 16 -4.36 3.87 2.94
N TRP A 17 -4.19 5.19 2.89
CA TRP A 17 -4.00 5.99 4.11
C TRP A 17 -5.25 5.98 5.00
N ILE A 18 -6.44 6.11 4.42
CA ILE A 18 -7.71 6.00 5.17
C ILE A 18 -7.84 4.60 5.79
N ALA A 19 -7.55 3.56 5.03
CA ALA A 19 -7.60 2.18 5.54
C ALA A 19 -6.62 1.97 6.69
N LEU A 20 -5.38 2.49 6.59
CA LEU A 20 -4.39 2.43 7.66
C LEU A 20 -4.92 3.08 8.95
N VAL A 21 -5.44 4.31 8.86
CA VAL A 21 -5.99 5.02 10.02
C VAL A 21 -7.19 4.27 10.61
N ALA A 22 -8.08 3.74 9.76
CA ALA A 22 -9.22 2.98 10.22
C ALA A 22 -8.81 1.69 10.95
N ILE A 23 -7.87 0.90 10.40
CA ILE A 23 -7.43 -0.34 11.04
C ILE A 23 -6.72 -0.05 12.36
N LEU A 24 -5.89 1.00 12.44
CA LEU A 24 -5.27 1.38 13.71
C LEU A 24 -6.27 1.85 14.76
N THR A 25 -7.38 2.45 14.33
CA THR A 25 -8.41 2.93 15.25
C THR A 25 -9.32 1.80 15.74
N PHE A 26 -9.74 0.90 14.84
CA PHE A 26 -10.75 -0.13 15.12
C PHE A 26 -10.16 -1.50 15.48
N ALA A 27 -8.94 -1.78 15.05
CA ALA A 27 -8.23 -3.05 15.28
C ALA A 27 -6.72 -2.84 15.53
N PRO A 28 -6.32 -2.01 16.51
CA PRO A 28 -4.91 -1.69 16.77
C PRO A 28 -4.07 -2.94 17.06
N GLY A 29 -4.68 -3.97 17.65
CA GLY A 29 -4.02 -5.24 17.97
C GLY A 29 -3.31 -5.92 16.80
N ILE A 30 -3.79 -5.71 15.56
CA ILE A 30 -3.15 -6.25 14.34
C ILE A 30 -1.73 -5.67 14.19
N TYR A 31 -1.57 -4.37 14.41
CA TYR A 31 -0.27 -3.71 14.31
C TYR A 31 0.57 -3.90 15.56
N VAL A 32 -0.03 -3.90 16.75
CA VAL A 32 0.72 -4.16 18.00
C VAL A 32 1.38 -5.53 17.95
N GLN A 33 0.67 -6.56 17.50
CA GLN A 33 1.21 -7.91 17.38
C GLN A 33 2.34 -8.00 16.34
N ALA A 34 2.19 -7.31 15.21
CA ALA A 34 3.20 -7.29 14.15
C ALA A 34 4.44 -6.45 14.51
N LEU A 35 4.25 -5.31 15.18
CA LEU A 35 5.32 -4.40 15.59
C LEU A 35 6.07 -4.89 16.83
N ASN A 36 5.43 -5.74 17.65
CA ASN A 36 5.97 -6.33 18.88
C ASN A 36 6.71 -5.30 19.77
N PRO A 37 6.03 -4.21 20.18
CA PRO A 37 6.67 -3.11 20.87
C PRO A 37 7.17 -3.53 22.27
N PRO A 38 8.25 -2.91 22.78
CA PRO A 38 8.67 -3.10 24.16
C PRO A 38 7.56 -2.75 25.15
N PRO A 39 7.51 -3.40 26.33
CA PRO A 39 6.53 -3.08 27.37
C PRO A 39 6.57 -1.59 27.72
N GLY A 40 5.40 -0.93 27.69
CA GLY A 40 5.27 0.49 27.99
C GLY A 40 5.55 1.46 26.83
N MET A 41 5.97 0.96 25.65
CA MET A 41 6.24 1.80 24.47
C MET A 41 5.21 1.66 23.34
N THR A 42 4.14 0.90 23.54
CA THR A 42 3.13 0.60 22.50
C THR A 42 2.63 1.86 21.78
N THR A 43 2.14 2.86 22.52
CA THR A 43 1.60 4.10 21.93
C THR A 43 2.66 4.89 21.15
N ALA A 44 3.89 4.96 21.66
CA ALA A 44 4.97 5.68 20.98
C ALA A 44 5.37 4.99 19.66
N VAL A 45 5.42 3.66 19.65
CA VAL A 45 5.71 2.85 18.46
C VAL A 45 4.59 2.95 17.43
N GLU A 46 3.32 2.90 17.85
CA GLU A 46 2.17 3.09 16.96
C GLU A 46 2.16 4.48 16.31
N ILE A 47 2.37 5.54 17.10
CA ILE A 47 2.45 6.91 16.58
C ILE A 47 3.64 7.05 15.63
N GLY A 48 4.80 6.53 16.02
CA GLY A 48 5.99 6.54 15.17
C GLY A 48 5.76 5.83 13.84
N PHE A 49 5.09 4.68 13.86
CA PHE A 49 4.71 3.92 12.68
C PHE A 49 3.74 4.69 11.78
N LEU A 50 2.70 5.30 12.36
CA LEU A 50 1.76 6.17 11.64
C LEU A 50 2.44 7.35 10.97
N VAL A 51 3.31 8.04 11.71
CA VAL A 51 4.05 9.21 11.21
C VAL A 51 4.99 8.79 10.08
N ALA A 52 5.71 7.68 10.25
CA ALA A 52 6.61 7.16 9.22
C ALA A 52 5.85 6.79 7.94
N LEU A 53 4.76 6.04 8.04
CA LEU A 53 3.94 5.67 6.88
C LEU A 53 3.28 6.87 6.22
N THR A 54 2.74 7.81 7.00
CA THR A 54 2.13 9.04 6.47
C THR A 54 3.17 9.87 5.70
N THR A 55 4.38 10.01 6.26
CA THR A 55 5.48 10.73 5.61
C THR A 55 5.91 10.04 4.32
N LEU A 56 6.04 8.71 4.33
CA LEU A 56 6.36 7.94 3.14
C LEU A 56 5.30 8.11 2.04
N ILE A 57 4.01 7.99 2.39
CA ILE A 57 2.91 8.17 1.45
C ILE A 57 2.90 9.60 0.88
N ALA A 58 3.09 10.61 1.73
CA ALA A 58 3.15 12.01 1.30
C ALA A 58 4.36 12.28 0.37
N PHE A 59 5.52 11.71 0.68
CA PHE A 59 6.71 11.81 -0.16
C PHE A 59 6.50 11.17 -1.53
N LEU A 60 5.90 9.97 -1.57
CA LEU A 60 5.55 9.31 -2.83
C LEU A 60 4.51 10.13 -3.60
N ALA A 61 3.46 10.64 -2.95
CA ALA A 61 2.46 11.50 -3.57
C ALA A 61 3.08 12.77 -4.19
N LEU A 62 4.05 13.39 -3.50
CA LEU A 62 4.81 14.51 -4.06
C LEU A 62 5.62 14.09 -5.29
N GLY A 63 6.24 12.91 -5.25
CA GLY A 63 6.93 12.32 -6.40
C GLY A 63 6.00 12.07 -7.60
N VAL A 64 4.77 11.64 -7.36
CA VAL A 64 3.71 11.51 -8.38
C VAL A 64 3.37 12.89 -8.96
N LEU A 65 3.12 13.89 -8.12
CA LEU A 65 2.74 15.24 -8.53
C LEU A 65 3.84 15.93 -9.35
N ARG A 66 5.09 15.82 -8.89
CA ARG A 66 6.28 16.34 -9.59
C ARG A 66 6.75 15.47 -10.75
N ARG A 67 6.06 14.34 -11.02
CA ARG A 67 6.35 13.40 -12.09
C ARG A 67 7.79 12.88 -12.07
N TRP A 68 8.32 12.59 -10.89
CA TRP A 68 9.67 12.06 -10.75
C TRP A 68 9.78 10.70 -11.43
N ARG A 69 10.84 10.53 -12.24
CA ARG A 69 11.10 9.28 -12.96
C ARG A 69 11.36 8.12 -12.01
N TRP A 70 12.07 8.37 -10.91
CA TRP A 70 12.36 7.32 -9.94
C TRP A 70 11.11 6.91 -9.14
N ALA A 71 10.27 7.88 -8.76
CA ALA A 71 9.00 7.59 -8.10
C ALA A 71 8.08 6.73 -8.97
N PHE A 72 8.04 6.99 -10.29
CA PHE A 72 7.30 6.14 -11.22
C PHE A 72 7.73 4.68 -11.13
N TRP A 73 9.03 4.41 -11.25
CA TRP A 73 9.54 3.04 -11.22
C TRP A 73 9.36 2.39 -9.85
N LEU A 74 9.57 3.13 -8.76
CA LEU A 74 9.29 2.63 -7.41
C LEU A 74 7.82 2.23 -7.25
N VAL A 75 6.88 3.07 -7.70
CA VAL A 75 5.45 2.77 -7.65
C VAL A 75 5.13 1.56 -8.51
N VAL A 76 5.61 1.49 -9.75
CA VAL A 76 5.35 0.35 -10.63
C VAL A 76 5.87 -0.95 -10.03
N VAL A 77 7.13 -0.98 -9.57
CA VAL A 77 7.73 -2.19 -9.00
C VAL A 77 6.99 -2.61 -7.72
N ALA A 78 6.74 -1.66 -6.81
CA ALA A 78 6.00 -1.95 -5.58
C ALA A 78 4.57 -2.44 -5.87
N PHE A 79 3.93 -1.90 -6.91
CA PHE A 79 2.57 -2.27 -7.27
C PHE A 79 2.51 -3.64 -7.93
N LEU A 80 3.49 -3.97 -8.78
CA LEU A 80 3.60 -5.30 -9.35
C LEU A 80 3.90 -6.36 -8.29
N ALA A 81 4.71 -6.03 -7.28
CA ALA A 81 4.93 -6.89 -6.12
C ALA A 81 3.66 -7.10 -5.29
N GLY A 82 2.64 -6.25 -5.44
CA GLY A 82 1.32 -6.44 -4.85
C GLY A 82 0.67 -7.78 -5.22
N LEU A 83 1.03 -8.36 -6.36
CA LEU A 83 0.60 -9.71 -6.74
C LEU A 83 0.97 -10.77 -5.71
N LEU A 84 2.11 -10.61 -5.01
CA LEU A 84 2.59 -11.55 -3.99
C LEU A 84 1.67 -11.60 -2.76
N ARG A 85 0.84 -10.58 -2.53
CA ARG A 85 -0.12 -10.59 -1.43
C ARG A 85 -1.23 -11.61 -1.65
N ALA A 86 -1.68 -11.82 -2.87
CA ALA A 86 -2.72 -12.80 -3.17
C ALA A 86 -2.33 -14.25 -2.81
N PRO A 87 -1.19 -14.81 -3.26
CA PRO A 87 -0.76 -16.13 -2.85
C PRO A 87 -0.41 -16.19 -1.36
N ALA A 88 0.18 -15.12 -0.78
CA ALA A 88 0.41 -15.08 0.67
C ALA A 88 -0.90 -15.20 1.46
N SER A 89 -1.93 -14.43 1.09
CA SER A 89 -3.26 -14.52 1.69
C SER A 89 -3.88 -15.91 1.54
N ILE A 90 -3.75 -16.55 0.37
CA ILE A 90 -4.24 -17.93 0.17
C ILE A 90 -3.53 -18.89 1.12
N LEU A 91 -2.20 -18.80 1.22
CA LEU A 91 -1.39 -19.67 2.08
C LEU A 91 -1.73 -19.49 3.57
N GLU A 92 -1.98 -18.25 4.01
CA GLU A 92 -2.47 -17.95 5.38
C GLU A 92 -3.86 -18.53 5.62
N LEU A 93 -4.78 -18.40 4.66
CA LEU A 93 -6.14 -18.95 4.77
C LEU A 93 -6.17 -20.48 4.75
N THR A 94 -5.21 -21.13 4.11
CA THR A 94 -5.03 -22.59 4.14
C THR A 94 -4.21 -23.10 5.32
N ALA A 95 -3.86 -22.22 6.27
CA ALA A 95 -3.03 -22.53 7.44
C ALA A 95 -1.63 -23.09 7.12
N VAL A 96 -1.13 -22.83 5.91
CA VAL A 96 0.25 -23.18 5.51
C VAL A 96 1.23 -22.15 6.07
N LEU A 97 0.83 -20.87 6.10
CA LEU A 97 1.53 -19.80 6.79
C LEU A 97 0.80 -19.44 8.09
N PRO A 98 1.53 -19.04 9.15
CA PRO A 98 0.91 -18.46 10.35
C PRO A 98 0.08 -17.23 9.96
N SER A 99 -1.15 -17.16 10.45
CA SER A 99 -2.04 -16.02 10.14
C SER A 99 -1.48 -14.72 10.74
N GLY A 100 -1.25 -13.71 9.91
CA GLY A 100 -0.78 -12.40 10.35
C GLY A 100 -1.85 -11.51 11.03
N GLY A 101 -3.09 -12.01 11.12
CA GLY A 101 -4.21 -11.32 11.74
C GLY A 101 -5.54 -12.04 11.48
N PRO A 102 -6.66 -11.40 11.83
CA PRO A 102 -8.00 -11.94 11.58
C PRO A 102 -8.26 -12.23 10.09
N THR A 103 -9.10 -13.22 9.78
CA THR A 103 -9.43 -13.65 8.41
C THR A 103 -9.84 -12.50 7.48
N TRP A 104 -10.65 -11.55 7.98
CA TRP A 104 -11.09 -10.39 7.18
C TRP A 104 -9.91 -9.49 6.75
N TYR A 105 -8.89 -9.37 7.60
CA TYR A 105 -7.70 -8.57 7.33
C TYR A 105 -6.84 -9.23 6.25
N VAL A 106 -6.69 -10.55 6.33
CA VAL A 106 -5.97 -11.35 5.31
C VAL A 106 -6.67 -11.22 3.95
N LEU A 107 -8.00 -11.33 3.91
CA LEU A 107 -8.78 -11.13 2.69
C LEU A 107 -8.65 -9.70 2.14
N PHE A 108 -8.73 -8.69 3.01
CA PHE A 108 -8.55 -7.29 2.64
C PHE A 108 -7.16 -7.03 2.05
N GLN A 109 -6.10 -7.59 2.64
CA GLN A 109 -4.74 -7.49 2.12
C GLN A 109 -4.60 -8.13 0.73
N GLY A 110 -5.22 -9.29 0.50
CA GLY A 110 -5.24 -9.95 -0.80
C GLY A 110 -5.93 -9.10 -1.87
N VAL A 111 -7.12 -8.56 -1.56
CA VAL A 111 -7.86 -7.68 -2.47
C VAL A 111 -7.07 -6.40 -2.76
N LEU A 112 -6.48 -5.77 -1.75
CA LEU A 112 -5.61 -4.61 -1.93
C LEU A 112 -4.45 -4.93 -2.86
N GLY A 113 -3.79 -6.08 -2.69
CA GLY A 113 -2.69 -6.50 -3.55
C GLY A 113 -3.10 -6.66 -5.01
N LEU A 114 -4.28 -7.22 -5.27
CA LEU A 114 -4.82 -7.37 -6.63
C LEU A 114 -5.16 -6.03 -7.27
N VAL A 115 -5.80 -5.12 -6.53
CA VAL A 115 -6.08 -3.75 -7.00
C VAL A 115 -4.77 -3.01 -7.30
N GLN A 116 -3.80 -3.10 -6.39
CA GLN A 116 -2.49 -2.49 -6.53
C GLN A 116 -1.77 -3.02 -7.77
N PHE A 117 -1.79 -4.35 -7.98
CA PHE A 117 -1.24 -5.00 -9.16
C PHE A 117 -1.89 -4.52 -10.46
N GLY A 118 -3.23 -4.43 -10.48
CA GLY A 118 -3.98 -3.91 -11.63
C GLY A 118 -3.58 -2.48 -12.00
N ILE A 119 -3.39 -1.61 -11.00
CA ILE A 119 -2.91 -0.24 -11.22
C ILE A 119 -1.47 -0.26 -11.77
N GLY A 120 -0.60 -1.12 -11.25
CA GLY A 120 0.77 -1.30 -11.75
C GLY A 120 0.81 -1.69 -13.23
N LEU A 121 -0.06 -2.62 -13.65
CA LEU A 121 -0.21 -3.00 -15.07
C LEU A 121 -0.73 -1.85 -15.93
N ALA A 122 -1.69 -1.06 -15.43
CA ALA A 122 -2.21 0.09 -16.13
C ALA A 122 -1.13 1.16 -16.36
N LEU A 123 -0.30 1.42 -15.34
CA LEU A 123 0.86 2.32 -15.43
C LEU A 123 1.88 1.84 -16.46
N LEU A 124 2.21 0.54 -16.49
CA LEU A 124 3.09 -0.03 -17.51
C LEU A 124 2.52 0.11 -18.93
N ARG A 125 1.21 -0.11 -19.09
CA ARG A 125 0.53 0.05 -20.37
C ARG A 125 0.54 1.51 -20.84
N GLY A 126 0.32 2.45 -19.93
CA GLY A 126 0.42 3.89 -20.19
C GLY A 126 1.84 4.32 -20.56
N TYR A 127 2.84 3.80 -19.84
CA TYR A 127 4.26 4.06 -20.11
C TYR A 127 4.68 3.70 -21.53
N ARG A 128 4.24 2.55 -22.04
CA ARG A 128 4.54 2.13 -23.42
C ARG A 128 3.99 3.07 -24.48
N LYS A 129 2.93 3.84 -24.19
CA LYS A 129 2.27 4.73 -25.14
C LYS A 129 2.72 6.19 -25.03
N ALA A 130 2.89 6.69 -23.81
CA ALA A 130 3.06 8.11 -23.53
C ALA A 130 4.25 8.42 -22.61
N GLY A 131 5.07 7.42 -22.28
CA GLY A 131 6.24 7.57 -21.41
C GLY A 131 5.89 7.71 -19.93
N VAL A 132 6.88 8.14 -19.15
CA VAL A 132 6.77 8.19 -17.68
C VAL A 132 5.66 9.16 -17.24
N TRP A 133 4.76 8.68 -16.38
CA TRP A 133 3.54 9.39 -15.96
C TRP A 133 2.61 9.80 -17.12
N GLY A 134 2.70 9.14 -18.28
CA GLY A 134 1.81 9.36 -19.40
C GLY A 134 0.33 9.13 -19.04
N PRO A 135 -0.61 9.89 -19.62
CA PRO A 135 -2.04 9.70 -19.39
C PRO A 135 -2.53 8.41 -20.05
N PHE A 136 -3.49 7.74 -19.41
CA PHE A 136 -4.29 6.64 -19.96
C PHE A 136 -5.70 6.66 -19.37
#